data_AF-A0A345VDX6-F1
#
_entry.id   AF-A0A345VDX6-F1
#
_cell.length_a   1.000
_cell.length_b   1.000
_cell.length_c   1.000
_cell.angle_alpha   90.00
_cell.angle_beta   90.00
_cell.angle_gamma   90.00
#
_symmetry.space_group_name_H-M   'P 1'
#
loop_
_entity.id
_entity.type
_entity.pdbx_description
1 polymer ?
#
loop_
_entity_poly.entity_id
_entity_poly.type
_entity_poly.pdbx_seq_one_letter_code
_entity_poly.pdbx_strand_id
1 'polypeptide(L)' 'MGRTTPDGSVGSEDSNGTLPQATLVIRVWRERDHPDAFRSRIIEGSSDGDESTTTYARSREEVVAAVNRWLGNLPD' A
#
# COMPACT_ATOMS: atom_id res chain seq x y z
N MET A 1 46.86 -31.71 5.01
CA MET A 1 46.83 -30.24 5.24
C MET A 1 45.92 -29.61 4.21
N GLY A 2 44.62 -29.51 4.51
CA GLY A 2 43.63 -28.82 3.67
C GLY A 2 43.47 -27.39 4.16
N ARG A 3 43.57 -26.42 3.26
CA ARG A 3 43.53 -24.98 3.53
C ARG A 3 42.16 -24.56 4.08
N THR A 4 42.17 -23.92 5.25
CA THR A 4 41.07 -23.09 5.75
C THR A 4 41.06 -21.77 4.97
N THR A 5 39.92 -21.46 4.35
CA THR A 5 39.61 -20.11 3.87
C THR A 5 38.64 -19.49 4.88
N PRO A 6 38.93 -18.34 5.50
CA PRO A 6 37.90 -17.46 6.03
C PRO A 6 37.70 -16.35 4.98
N ASP A 7 36.71 -16.52 4.11
CA ASP A 7 36.28 -15.50 3.17
C ASP A 7 34.91 -14.97 3.58
N GLY A 8 34.76 -13.65 3.53
CA GLY A 8 33.46 -12.98 3.50
C GLY A 8 32.87 -12.72 4.88
N SER A 9 33.25 -11.62 5.53
CA SER A 9 32.65 -10.29 5.31
C SER A 9 31.23 -10.18 5.86
N VAL A 10 31.16 -9.41 6.95
CA VAL A 10 30.07 -8.51 7.35
C VAL A 10 28.67 -9.13 7.36
N GLY A 11 28.23 -9.51 8.56
CA GLY A 11 26.82 -9.40 8.89
C GLY A 11 26.42 -7.93 8.80
N SER A 12 26.09 -7.48 7.59
CA SER A 12 25.11 -6.41 7.43
C SER A 12 23.78 -7.04 7.78
N GLU A 13 23.51 -7.13 9.08
CA GLU A 13 22.13 -7.05 9.54
C GLU A 13 21.68 -5.65 9.14
N ASP A 14 21.25 -5.54 7.89
CA ASP A 14 20.29 -4.53 7.48
C ASP A 14 19.21 -4.60 8.55
N SER A 15 19.27 -3.64 9.47
CA SER A 15 18.16 -3.29 10.31
C SER A 15 17.11 -2.78 9.35
N ASN A 16 16.45 -3.73 8.68
CA ASN A 16 15.24 -3.56 7.91
C ASN A 16 14.16 -3.35 8.96
N GLY A 17 14.28 -2.22 9.68
CA GLY A 17 13.16 -1.54 10.26
C GLY A 17 12.30 -1.18 9.08
N THR A 18 11.48 -2.15 8.65
CA THR A 18 10.32 -1.93 7.81
C THR A 18 9.55 -0.86 8.54
N LEU A 19 9.74 0.40 8.14
CA LEU A 19 8.80 1.44 8.51
C LEU A 19 7.44 0.87 8.11
N PRO A 20 6.44 0.94 8.99
CA PRO A 20 5.11 0.61 8.60
C PRO A 20 4.70 1.56 7.45
N GLN A 21 4.93 1.16 6.20
CA GLN A 21 4.57 1.94 5.03
C GLN A 21 3.06 1.76 4.83
N ALA A 22 2.28 2.71 5.30
CA ALA A 22 0.86 2.74 5.00
C ALA A 22 0.71 2.85 3.48
N THR A 23 -0.06 1.95 2.88
CA THR A 23 -0.20 1.87 1.42
C THR A 23 -1.63 2.15 1.02
N LEU A 24 -1.84 3.02 0.02
CA LEU A 24 -3.15 3.26 -0.59
C LEU A 24 -3.12 2.86 -2.05
N VAL A 25 -3.95 1.90 -2.46
CA VAL A 25 -4.08 1.47 -3.85
C VAL A 25 -5.43 1.92 -4.40
N ILE A 26 -5.41 2.68 -5.49
CA ILE A 26 -6.62 3.16 -6.17
C ILE A 26 -6.68 2.52 -7.55
N ARG A 27 -7.71 1.72 -7.80
CA ARG A 27 -8.03 1.15 -9.12
C ARG A 27 -9.21 1.91 -9.70
N VAL A 28 -9.13 2.30 -10.96
CA VAL A 28 -10.19 3.02 -11.66
C VAL A 28 -10.50 2.30 -12.96
N TRP A 29 -11.78 2.12 -13.25
CA TRP A 29 -12.25 1.56 -14.52
C TRP A 29 -13.53 2.25 -14.97
N ARG A 30 -13.86 2.06 -16.25
CA ARG A 30 -15.13 2.51 -16.84
C ARG A 30 -16.00 1.32 -17.17
N GLU A 31 -17.20 1.30 -16.64
CA GLU A 31 -18.23 0.31 -16.94
C GLU A 31 -19.02 0.78 -18.16
N ARG A 32 -18.89 0.08 -19.30
CA ARG A 32 -19.42 0.54 -20.58
C ARG A 32 -20.95 0.55 -20.66
N ASP A 33 -21.59 -0.28 -19.86
CA ASP A 33 -23.04 -0.54 -19.92
C ASP A 33 -23.83 0.18 -18.81
N HIS A 34 -23.18 1.05 -18.02
CA HIS A 34 -23.82 1.84 -16.97
C HIS A 34 -23.82 3.35 -17.28
N PRO A 35 -24.93 4.06 -17.02
CA PRO A 35 -25.02 5.51 -17.24
C PRO A 35 -23.98 6.27 -16.39
N ASP A 36 -23.77 5.82 -15.15
CA ASP A 36 -22.60 6.20 -14.35
C ASP A 36 -21.45 5.27 -14.67
N ALA A 37 -20.66 5.57 -15.70
CA ALA A 37 -19.59 4.68 -16.13
C ALA A 37 -18.39 4.64 -15.17
N PHE A 38 -18.17 5.68 -14.36
CA PHE A 38 -16.99 5.75 -13.49
C PHE A 38 -17.09 4.77 -12.31
N ARG A 39 -16.04 3.99 -12.11
CA ARG A 39 -15.90 3.09 -10.97
C ARG A 39 -14.50 3.20 -10.41
N SER A 40 -14.40 3.16 -9.09
CA SER A 40 -13.13 3.03 -8.42
C SER A 40 -13.23 2.09 -7.22
N ARG A 41 -12.13 1.37 -6.97
CA ARG A 41 -11.88 0.57 -5.78
C ARG A 41 -10.64 1.13 -5.12
N ILE A 42 -10.76 1.48 -3.85
CA ILE A 42 -9.72 2.03 -3.00
C ILE A 42 -9.41 0.97 -1.96
N ILE A 43 -8.14 0.63 -1.80
CA ILE A 43 -7.67 -0.41 -0.89
C ILE A 43 -6.65 0.24 0.04
N GLU A 44 -6.98 0.29 1.31
CA GLU A 44 -6.17 0.87 2.38
C GLU A 44 -5.41 -0.28 3.05
N GLY A 45 -4.11 -0.33 2.85
CA GLY A 45 -3.19 -1.27 3.47
C GLY A 45 -2.58 -0.67 4.72
N SER A 46 -2.87 -1.30 5.86
CA SER A 46 -2.21 -1.01 7.13
C SER A 46 -0.93 -1.82 7.23
N SER A 47 0.09 -1.22 7.80
CA SER A 47 1.41 -1.83 7.86
C SER A 47 1.60 -2.85 8.98
N ASP A 48 0.62 -2.93 9.88
CA ASP A 48 0.60 -3.90 10.98
C ASP A 48 0.16 -5.31 10.52
N GLY A 49 -0.10 -5.50 9.22
CA GLY A 49 -0.70 -6.74 8.72
C GLY A 49 -2.20 -6.82 8.98
N ASP A 50 -2.84 -5.70 9.34
CA ASP A 50 -4.28 -5.58 9.53
C ASP A 50 -5.06 -5.80 8.21
N GLU A 51 -6.34 -6.12 8.33
CA GLU A 51 -7.19 -6.45 7.19
C GLU A 51 -7.35 -5.21 6.30
N SER A 52 -7.02 -5.34 5.01
CA SER A 52 -7.08 -4.19 4.11
C SER A 52 -8.51 -3.70 3.94
N THR A 53 -8.78 -2.44 4.28
CA THR A 53 -10.11 -1.85 4.08
C THR A 53 -10.32 -1.58 2.59
N THR A 54 -11.40 -2.11 2.03
CA THR A 54 -11.79 -1.88 0.63
C THR A 54 -13.01 -0.96 0.56
N THR A 55 -12.85 0.19 -0.08
CA THR A 55 -13.94 1.15 -0.33
C THR A 55 -14.19 1.28 -1.83
N TYR A 56 -15.46 1.44 -2.24
CA TYR A 56 -15.81 1.72 -3.64
C TYR A 56 -16.28 3.16 -3.78
N ALA A 57 -15.79 3.85 -4.80
CA ALA A 57 -16.18 5.22 -5.14
C ALA A 57 -16.81 5.25 -6.54
N ARG A 58 -17.89 6.02 -6.69
CA ARG A 58 -18.66 6.18 -7.94
C ARG A 58 -18.36 7.51 -8.63
N SER A 59 -17.62 8.41 -7.99
CA SER A 59 -17.24 9.69 -8.57
C SER A 59 -15.81 10.09 -8.20
N ARG A 60 -15.23 11.03 -8.97
CA ARG A 60 -13.90 11.59 -8.69
C ARG A 60 -13.85 12.25 -7.32
N GLU A 61 -14.91 12.94 -6.93
CA GLU A 61 -15.01 13.64 -5.65
C GLU A 61 -14.95 12.68 -4.47
N GLU A 62 -15.65 11.53 -4.56
CA GLU A 62 -15.58 10.48 -3.54
C GLU A 62 -14.17 9.87 -3.42
N VAL A 63 -13.47 9.67 -4.53
CA VAL A 63 -12.07 9.19 -4.50
C VAL A 63 -11.20 10.20 -3.76
N VAL A 64 -11.32 11.49 -4.08
CA VAL A 64 -10.54 12.54 -3.41
C VAL A 64 -10.88 12.63 -1.93
N ALA A 65 -12.16 12.52 -1.56
CA ALA A 65 -12.58 12.52 -0.16
C ALA A 65 -11.99 11.33 0.62
N ALA A 66 -12.00 10.13 0.02
CA ALA A 66 -11.40 8.94 0.61
C ALA A 66 -9.87 9.07 0.79
N VAL A 67 -9.16 9.62 -0.20
CA VAL A 67 -7.72 9.88 -0.11
C VAL A 67 -7.40 10.87 1.00
N ASN A 68 -8.13 11.98 1.09
CA ASN A 68 -7.92 12.97 2.15
C ASN A 68 -8.20 12.38 3.54
N ARG A 69 -9.24 11.57 3.67
CA ARG A 69 -9.54 10.86 4.92
C ARG A 69 -8.40 9.90 5.29
N TRP A 70 -7.88 9.13 4.34
CA TRP A 70 -6.79 8.21 4.59
C TRP A 70 -5.52 8.96 5.02
N LEU A 71 -5.15 10.04 4.33
CA LEU A 71 -4.00 10.89 4.68
C LEU A 71 -4.15 11.51 6.08
N GLY A 72 -5.35 11.97 6.45
CA GLY A 72 -5.62 12.51 7.78
C GLY A 72 -5.57 11.48 8.92
N ASN A 73 -5.59 10.19 8.60
CA ASN A 73 -5.50 9.09 9.55
C ASN A 73 -4.09 8.49 9.65
N LEU A 74 -3.12 9.00 8.88
CA LEU A 74 -1.73 8.53 8.98
C LEU A 74 -1.08 9.03 10.28
N PRO A 75 -0.26 8.19 10.94
CA PRO A 75 0.58 8.65 12.05
C PRO A 75 1.62 9.68 11.55
N ASP A 76 1.92 10.67 12.39
CA ASP A 76 2.92 11.72 12.14
C ASP A 76 4.35 11.17 12.03
#